data_AF-A0A4S8QCF8-F1
#
_entry.id   AF-A0A4S8QCF8-F1
#
_cell.length_a   1.000
_cell.length_b   1.000
_cell.length_c   1.000
_cell.angle_alpha   90.00
_cell.angle_beta   90.00
_cell.angle_gamma   90.00
#
_symmetry.space_group_name_H-M   'P 1'
#
loop_
_entity.id
_entity.type
_entity.pdbx_description
1 polymer ?
#
loop_
_entity_poly.entity_id
_entity_poly.type
_entity_poly.pdbx_seq_one_letter_code
_entity_poly.pdbx_strand_id
1 'polypeptide(L)'
;SMNEEFDGQFGEPTQPCYSNINSYNQIFVDTVRQTGGNNGSRWLLVPGWNTNIDYTTGDYGFEIPTDDHRSPDIPSDEQRIMISVHYYDPWDFAGEENGNITQWGSGATDPSQTSTWGQEDFMEGQLQKTHEAFVAHGYPVVVGEYGSIDKSSHDSTNSQYRVDYAHTFAATAKEYGAAPIYWDNGYNGQYGHGLFDRNSYAVTQPGIVDAIMSGLGSGQPSDSTAIVGAASNRCLDVPNSSTNGSQAQLWDCSQRSGQLFARTSAGELKVGGKCLDASGWGTTNGTKAVTWDCSGGANQRWTVNSNGSITNVHNGLCLDANGAGTANGTQIILWTCHGGDNQRWTLR
;
A
#
# COMPACT_ATOMS: atom_id res chain seq x y z
N SER A 1 -22.42 -13.31 -14.88
CA SER A 1 -21.33 -12.66 -14.16
C SER A 1 -20.13 -13.56 -14.33
N MET A 2 -19.10 -13.08 -14.98
CA MET A 2 -17.80 -13.76 -15.02
C MET A 2 -16.99 -13.29 -13.80
N ASN A 3 -15.94 -14.03 -13.44
CA ASN A 3 -15.00 -13.64 -12.39
C ASN A 3 -13.57 -13.89 -12.89
N GLU A 4 -13.03 -15.08 -12.60
CA GLU A 4 -11.76 -15.58 -13.08
C GLU A 4 -12.04 -16.66 -14.13
N GLU A 5 -12.05 -16.28 -15.40
CA GLU A 5 -12.31 -17.24 -16.49
C GLU A 5 -10.99 -17.89 -16.91
N PHE A 6 -10.88 -19.19 -16.72
CA PHE A 6 -9.71 -19.99 -17.10
C PHE A 6 -10.10 -21.43 -17.43
N ASP A 7 -9.16 -22.22 -17.97
CA ASP A 7 -9.39 -23.60 -18.44
C ASP A 7 -9.12 -24.68 -17.37
N GLY A 8 -8.92 -24.27 -16.12
CA GLY A 8 -8.49 -25.15 -15.03
C GLY A 8 -6.97 -25.33 -14.95
N GLN A 9 -6.19 -24.78 -15.88
CA GLN A 9 -4.74 -24.74 -15.84
C GLN A 9 -4.29 -23.28 -15.62
N PHE A 10 -3.39 -23.06 -14.66
CA PHE A 10 -2.83 -21.72 -14.37
C PHE A 10 -1.71 -21.32 -15.36
N GLY A 11 -1.86 -21.73 -16.62
CA GLY A 11 -0.87 -21.53 -17.68
C GLY A 11 -1.22 -20.41 -18.64
N GLU A 12 -0.36 -20.24 -19.64
CA GLU A 12 -0.59 -19.29 -20.72
C GLU A 12 -1.88 -19.64 -21.49
N PRO A 13 -2.80 -18.70 -21.67
CA PRO A 13 -3.99 -18.89 -22.49
C PRO A 13 -3.65 -19.22 -23.94
N THR A 14 -4.45 -20.10 -24.53
CA THR A 14 -4.39 -20.38 -25.97
C THR A 14 -5.32 -19.45 -26.76
N GLN A 15 -5.10 -19.30 -28.06
CA GLN A 15 -5.96 -18.47 -28.92
C GLN A 15 -7.48 -18.80 -28.80
N PRO A 16 -7.92 -20.08 -28.72
CA PRO A 16 -9.32 -20.40 -28.47
C PRO A 16 -9.84 -19.90 -27.13
N CYS A 17 -9.00 -19.87 -26.08
CA CYS A 17 -9.37 -19.35 -24.77
C CYS A 17 -9.70 -17.85 -24.84
N TYR A 18 -8.84 -17.06 -25.49
CA TYR A 18 -9.10 -15.63 -25.71
C TYR A 18 -10.33 -15.37 -26.56
N SER A 19 -10.47 -16.11 -27.66
CA SER A 19 -11.61 -15.95 -28.56
C SER A 19 -12.93 -16.17 -27.81
N ASN A 20 -12.95 -17.14 -26.88
CA ASN A 20 -14.12 -17.43 -26.06
C ASN A 20 -14.41 -16.33 -25.02
N ILE A 21 -13.41 -15.90 -24.23
CA ILE A 21 -13.65 -14.86 -23.21
C ILE A 21 -14.02 -13.52 -23.85
N ASN A 22 -13.39 -13.13 -24.96
CA ASN A 22 -13.76 -11.91 -25.71
C ASN A 22 -15.20 -12.00 -26.23
N SER A 23 -15.59 -13.17 -26.75
CA SER A 23 -16.97 -13.41 -27.18
C SER A 23 -17.97 -13.31 -26.02
N TYR A 24 -17.64 -13.88 -24.86
CA TYR A 24 -18.50 -13.78 -23.67
C TYR A 24 -18.61 -12.34 -23.14
N ASN A 25 -17.50 -11.59 -23.13
CA ASN A 25 -17.47 -10.18 -22.78
C ASN A 25 -18.36 -9.35 -23.74
N GLN A 26 -18.27 -9.58 -25.05
CA GLN A 26 -19.13 -8.90 -26.04
C GLN A 26 -20.61 -9.24 -25.85
N ILE A 27 -20.94 -10.54 -25.71
CA ILE A 27 -22.33 -10.98 -25.46
C ILE A 27 -22.88 -10.30 -24.20
N PHE A 28 -22.09 -10.20 -23.13
CA PHE A 28 -22.49 -9.53 -21.90
C PHE A 28 -22.80 -8.04 -22.14
N VAL A 29 -21.89 -7.30 -22.80
CA VAL A 29 -22.08 -5.88 -23.09
C VAL A 29 -23.34 -5.68 -23.93
N ASP A 30 -23.48 -6.37 -25.05
CA ASP A 30 -24.63 -6.24 -25.95
C ASP A 30 -25.94 -6.54 -25.25
N THR A 31 -25.98 -7.64 -24.48
CA THR A 31 -27.18 -8.07 -23.74
C THR A 31 -27.63 -6.99 -22.76
N VAL A 32 -26.70 -6.39 -22.00
CA VAL A 32 -27.04 -5.34 -21.05
C VAL A 32 -27.51 -4.08 -21.78
N ARG A 33 -26.79 -3.65 -22.81
CA ARG A 33 -27.11 -2.43 -23.56
C ARG A 33 -28.47 -2.49 -24.25
N GLN A 34 -28.80 -3.61 -24.87
CA GLN A 34 -30.06 -3.80 -25.60
C GLN A 34 -31.30 -3.73 -24.72
N THR A 35 -31.17 -3.82 -23.39
CA THR A 35 -32.29 -3.57 -22.47
C THR A 35 -32.67 -2.09 -22.36
N GLY A 36 -31.80 -1.17 -22.79
CA GLY A 36 -32.06 0.27 -22.80
C GLY A 36 -32.16 0.92 -21.42
N GLY A 37 -32.75 2.11 -21.37
CA GLY A 37 -32.90 2.91 -20.15
C GLY A 37 -31.55 3.16 -19.46
N ASN A 38 -31.49 2.98 -18.14
CA ASN A 38 -30.27 3.17 -17.35
C ASN A 38 -29.13 2.23 -17.80
N ASN A 39 -29.45 1.06 -18.37
CA ASN A 39 -28.44 0.10 -18.80
C ASN A 39 -27.72 0.55 -20.08
N GLY A 40 -28.33 1.45 -20.88
CA GLY A 40 -27.65 2.09 -22.01
C GLY A 40 -26.50 3.02 -21.58
N SER A 41 -26.51 3.51 -20.34
CA SER A 41 -25.51 4.46 -19.82
C SER A 41 -24.67 3.89 -18.66
N ARG A 42 -24.91 2.64 -18.26
CA ARG A 42 -24.30 2.00 -17.09
C ARG A 42 -22.82 1.71 -17.34
N TRP A 43 -21.96 1.92 -16.35
CA TRP A 43 -20.60 1.38 -16.39
C TRP A 43 -20.61 -0.15 -16.29
N LEU A 44 -19.99 -0.84 -17.24
CA LEU A 44 -19.88 -2.30 -17.26
C LEU A 44 -18.43 -2.71 -16.96
N LEU A 45 -18.25 -3.77 -16.19
CA LEU A 45 -16.95 -4.30 -15.81
C LEU A 45 -16.72 -5.62 -16.55
N VAL A 46 -15.60 -5.75 -17.25
CA VAL A 46 -15.24 -6.96 -18.02
C VAL A 46 -13.89 -7.50 -17.58
N PRO A 47 -13.76 -8.80 -17.25
CA PRO A 47 -12.48 -9.39 -16.87
C PRO A 47 -11.65 -9.76 -18.10
N GLY A 48 -10.32 -9.72 -17.93
CA GLY A 48 -9.38 -10.42 -18.79
C GLY A 48 -9.22 -11.90 -18.42
N TRP A 49 -8.40 -12.63 -19.16
CA TRP A 49 -8.19 -14.06 -18.92
C TRP A 49 -7.58 -14.32 -17.54
N ASN A 50 -8.21 -15.20 -16.77
CA ASN A 50 -7.86 -15.51 -15.38
C ASN A 50 -7.72 -14.27 -14.48
N THR A 51 -8.28 -13.11 -14.88
CA THR A 51 -8.02 -11.79 -14.27
C THR A 51 -6.54 -11.47 -14.05
N ASN A 52 -5.65 -12.14 -14.78
CA ASN A 52 -4.22 -11.99 -14.66
C ASN A 52 -3.77 -10.76 -15.45
N ILE A 53 -2.98 -9.89 -14.82
CA ILE A 53 -2.57 -8.61 -15.41
C ILE A 53 -1.75 -8.81 -16.68
N ASP A 54 -0.80 -9.74 -16.71
CA ASP A 54 0.04 -9.98 -17.89
C ASP A 54 -0.79 -10.50 -19.07
N TYR A 55 -1.71 -11.44 -18.83
CA TYR A 55 -2.62 -11.97 -19.84
C TYR A 55 -3.68 -10.96 -20.30
N THR A 56 -3.98 -9.96 -19.47
CA THR A 56 -4.95 -8.92 -19.83
C THR A 56 -4.29 -7.76 -20.59
N THR A 57 -3.07 -7.38 -20.22
CA THR A 57 -2.37 -6.19 -20.74
C THR A 57 -1.37 -6.49 -21.86
N GLY A 58 -0.89 -7.74 -21.94
CA GLY A 58 0.09 -8.17 -22.93
C GLY A 58 -0.52 -8.58 -24.27
N ASP A 59 0.35 -8.86 -25.24
CA ASP A 59 -0.02 -9.32 -26.60
C ASP A 59 -0.38 -10.82 -26.61
N TYR A 60 -1.42 -11.16 -25.87
CA TYR A 60 -1.91 -12.53 -25.75
C TYR A 60 -3.27 -12.73 -26.43
N GLY A 61 -4.05 -11.66 -26.62
CA GLY A 61 -5.31 -11.69 -27.37
C GLY A 61 -6.54 -11.17 -26.63
N PHE A 62 -6.41 -10.52 -25.47
CA PHE A 62 -7.53 -9.82 -24.83
C PHE A 62 -8.00 -8.65 -25.68
N GLU A 63 -9.31 -8.54 -25.88
CA GLU A 63 -9.93 -7.44 -26.62
C GLU A 63 -11.03 -6.79 -25.76
N ILE A 64 -11.02 -5.46 -25.71
CA ILE A 64 -12.12 -4.70 -25.10
C ILE A 64 -13.34 -4.80 -26.02
N PRO A 65 -14.54 -5.16 -25.52
CA PRO A 65 -15.74 -5.20 -26.32
C PRO A 65 -16.05 -3.86 -26.99
N THR A 66 -16.67 -3.94 -28.16
CA THR A 66 -17.38 -2.79 -28.74
C THR A 66 -18.60 -2.43 -27.88
N ASP A 67 -18.96 -1.15 -27.83
CA ASP A 67 -20.10 -0.65 -27.03
C ASP A 67 -21.15 0.05 -27.92
N ASP A 68 -21.44 -0.57 -29.07
CA ASP A 68 -22.23 0.01 -30.17
C ASP A 68 -23.70 0.25 -29.82
N HIS A 69 -24.19 -0.41 -28.77
CA HIS A 69 -25.58 -0.32 -28.32
C HIS A 69 -25.78 0.62 -27.13
N ARG A 70 -24.74 1.37 -26.72
CA ARG A 70 -24.85 2.35 -25.63
C ARG A 70 -25.80 3.49 -25.96
N SER A 71 -26.25 4.20 -24.92
CA SER A 71 -27.14 5.34 -25.08
C SER A 71 -26.50 6.40 -25.98
N PRO A 72 -27.23 6.96 -26.96
CA PRO A 72 -26.72 8.03 -27.82
C PRO A 72 -26.45 9.34 -27.05
N ASP A 73 -26.94 9.45 -25.81
CA ASP A 73 -26.69 10.59 -24.93
C ASP A 73 -25.27 10.59 -24.33
N ILE A 74 -24.55 9.46 -24.40
CA ILE A 74 -23.15 9.38 -23.96
C ILE A 74 -22.25 9.96 -25.06
N PRO A 75 -21.42 10.98 -24.76
CA PRO A 75 -20.45 11.52 -25.70
C PRO A 75 -19.62 10.42 -26.39
N SER A 76 -19.36 10.58 -27.68
CA SER A 76 -18.67 9.55 -28.48
C SER A 76 -17.26 9.23 -27.98
N ASP A 77 -16.61 10.21 -27.35
CA ASP A 77 -15.26 10.12 -26.77
C ASP A 77 -15.23 9.57 -25.34
N GLU A 78 -16.39 9.35 -24.72
CA GLU A 78 -16.47 8.82 -23.36
C GLU A 78 -16.62 7.30 -23.35
N GLN A 79 -15.88 6.62 -22.46
CA GLN A 79 -15.99 5.18 -22.26
C GLN A 79 -17.02 4.81 -21.19
N ARG A 80 -17.57 3.61 -21.30
CA ARG A 80 -18.53 3.02 -20.34
C ARG A 80 -18.21 1.56 -19.99
N ILE A 81 -16.99 1.15 -20.29
CA ILE A 81 -16.43 -0.16 -19.95
C ILE A 81 -15.23 0.07 -19.01
N MET A 82 -15.14 -0.74 -17.97
CA MET A 82 -14.02 -0.86 -17.04
C MET A 82 -13.41 -2.25 -17.16
N ILE A 83 -12.13 -2.38 -16.87
CA ILE A 83 -11.40 -3.65 -16.96
C ILE A 83 -11.21 -4.24 -15.56
N SER A 84 -11.50 -5.52 -15.39
CA SER A 84 -11.30 -6.26 -14.14
C SER A 84 -10.04 -7.11 -14.20
N VAL A 85 -9.18 -6.95 -13.22
CA VAL A 85 -8.01 -7.81 -12.93
C VAL A 85 -7.96 -8.11 -11.44
N HIS A 86 -7.27 -9.16 -11.01
CA HIS A 86 -7.03 -9.48 -9.60
C HIS A 86 -5.52 -9.48 -9.32
N TYR A 87 -5.15 -9.35 -8.04
CA TYR A 87 -3.74 -9.30 -7.64
C TYR A 87 -3.51 -9.99 -6.30
N TYR A 88 -2.72 -11.06 -6.31
CA TYR A 88 -2.31 -11.80 -5.11
C TYR A 88 -0.81 -12.15 -5.14
N ASP A 89 -0.01 -11.38 -5.88
CA ASP A 89 1.43 -11.63 -5.93
C ASP A 89 2.13 -11.04 -4.69
N PRO A 90 3.14 -11.72 -4.13
CA PRO A 90 3.50 -13.09 -4.43
C PRO A 90 2.56 -14.06 -3.68
N TRP A 91 2.07 -15.10 -4.37
CA TRP A 91 1.04 -16.00 -3.83
C TRP A 91 1.45 -16.71 -2.53
N ASP A 92 2.74 -17.04 -2.41
CA ASP A 92 3.32 -17.67 -1.21
C ASP A 92 3.15 -16.81 0.05
N PHE A 93 3.16 -15.48 -0.06
CA PHE A 93 2.81 -14.55 1.00
C PHE A 93 1.30 -14.33 1.10
N ALA A 94 0.66 -14.02 -0.03
CA ALA A 94 -0.70 -13.49 -0.06
C ALA A 94 -1.79 -14.54 0.20
N GLY A 95 -1.61 -15.78 -0.26
CA GLY A 95 -2.68 -16.79 -0.28
C GLY A 95 -2.27 -18.22 0.08
N GLU A 96 -0.98 -18.56 0.11
CA GLU A 96 -0.56 -19.91 0.45
C GLU A 96 -0.70 -20.22 1.95
N GLU A 97 -1.53 -21.21 2.29
CA GLU A 97 -1.91 -21.58 3.67
C GLU A 97 -0.83 -22.37 4.45
N ASN A 98 0.37 -21.79 4.58
CA ASN A 98 1.48 -22.31 5.38
C ASN A 98 2.23 -21.19 6.11
N GLY A 99 3.23 -21.57 6.91
CA GLY A 99 4.10 -20.64 7.66
C GLY A 99 5.47 -20.39 7.02
N ASN A 100 5.66 -20.68 5.73
CA ASN A 100 6.96 -20.59 5.08
C ASN A 100 7.32 -19.14 4.75
N ILE A 101 6.40 -18.42 4.09
CA ILE A 101 6.56 -17.01 3.73
C ILE A 101 5.54 -16.19 4.53
N THR A 102 6.04 -15.42 5.49
CA THR A 102 5.24 -14.65 6.47
C THR A 102 5.59 -13.16 6.47
N GLN A 103 6.68 -12.77 5.79
CA GLN A 103 7.16 -11.39 5.69
C GLN A 103 7.13 -10.92 4.24
N TRP A 104 6.93 -9.62 4.03
CA TRP A 104 6.85 -9.02 2.72
C TRP A 104 7.41 -7.61 2.71
N GLY A 105 7.98 -7.23 1.58
CA GLY A 105 8.48 -5.91 1.28
C GLY A 105 9.84 -5.65 1.90
N SER A 106 10.36 -4.47 1.59
CA SER A 106 11.65 -3.99 2.08
C SER A 106 11.76 -3.99 3.61
N GLY A 107 10.64 -3.87 4.34
CA GLY A 107 10.61 -3.95 5.80
C GLY A 107 10.89 -5.33 6.39
N ALA A 108 10.94 -6.39 5.57
CA ALA A 108 11.18 -7.76 6.01
C ALA A 108 12.58 -7.93 6.62
N THR A 109 12.66 -8.73 7.69
CA THR A 109 13.88 -8.91 8.50
C THR A 109 14.46 -10.31 8.40
N ASP A 110 13.66 -11.29 7.98
CA ASP A 110 14.07 -12.67 7.78
C ASP A 110 13.96 -13.07 6.30
N PRO A 111 15.09 -13.12 5.58
CA PRO A 111 15.10 -13.55 4.18
C PRO A 111 14.59 -14.97 3.95
N SER A 112 14.61 -15.84 4.96
CA SER A 112 14.07 -17.21 4.82
C SER A 112 12.53 -17.27 4.88
N GLN A 113 11.91 -16.19 5.38
CA GLN A 113 10.45 -16.03 5.46
C GLN A 113 9.90 -14.97 4.48
N THR A 114 10.71 -14.55 3.51
CA THR A 114 10.37 -13.51 2.53
C THR A 114 10.49 -14.09 1.13
N SER A 115 9.49 -13.85 0.28
CA SER A 115 9.57 -14.30 -1.11
C SER A 115 10.70 -13.58 -1.86
N THR A 116 11.33 -14.26 -2.81
CA THR A 116 12.42 -13.69 -3.62
C THR A 116 11.94 -12.80 -4.77
N TRP A 117 10.63 -12.71 -4.98
CA TRP A 117 9.98 -11.92 -6.02
C TRP A 117 8.64 -11.34 -5.49
N GLY A 118 7.92 -10.57 -6.31
CA GLY A 118 6.62 -10.02 -5.93
C GLY A 118 6.68 -8.94 -4.85
N GLN A 119 7.81 -8.24 -4.73
CA GLN A 119 7.98 -7.15 -3.77
C GLN A 119 7.42 -5.83 -4.34
N GLU A 120 7.74 -4.69 -3.73
CA GLU A 120 7.18 -3.39 -4.12
C GLU A 120 7.40 -3.07 -5.61
N ASP A 121 8.57 -3.39 -6.17
CA ASP A 121 8.95 -3.14 -7.56
C ASP A 121 8.09 -3.93 -8.57
N PHE A 122 7.84 -5.20 -8.27
CA PHE A 122 7.00 -6.05 -9.10
C PHE A 122 5.53 -5.59 -9.04
N MET A 123 5.04 -5.24 -7.85
CA MET A 123 3.70 -4.70 -7.65
C MET A 123 3.47 -3.40 -8.44
N GLU A 124 4.44 -2.48 -8.35
CA GLU A 124 4.45 -1.23 -9.13
C GLU A 124 4.42 -1.52 -10.63
N GLY A 125 5.30 -2.39 -11.11
CA GLY A 125 5.35 -2.77 -12.53
C GLY A 125 4.05 -3.39 -13.04
N GLN A 126 3.34 -4.18 -12.22
CA GLN A 126 2.04 -4.76 -12.60
C GLN A 126 0.95 -3.68 -12.73
N LEU A 127 0.84 -2.77 -11.76
CA LEU A 127 -0.15 -1.68 -11.83
C LEU A 127 0.18 -0.69 -12.95
N GLN A 128 1.46 -0.44 -13.22
CA GLN A 128 1.90 0.34 -14.37
C GLN A 128 1.40 -0.25 -15.71
N LYS A 129 1.50 -1.56 -15.90
CA LYS A 129 0.99 -2.23 -17.11
C LYS A 129 -0.50 -1.95 -17.32
N THR A 130 -1.29 -2.00 -16.24
CA THR A 130 -2.74 -1.71 -16.33
C THR A 130 -3.01 -0.25 -16.70
N HIS A 131 -2.18 0.68 -16.22
CA HIS A 131 -2.30 2.08 -16.57
C HIS A 131 -2.03 2.33 -18.05
N GLU A 132 -0.91 1.81 -18.53
CA GLU A 132 -0.45 1.97 -19.91
C GLU A 132 -1.43 1.32 -20.89
N ALA A 133 -1.94 0.13 -20.58
CA ALA A 133 -2.87 -0.58 -21.46
C ALA A 133 -4.29 0.01 -21.47
N PHE A 134 -4.76 0.57 -20.35
CA PHE A 134 -6.19 0.89 -20.18
C PHE A 134 -6.47 2.28 -19.63
N VAL A 135 -5.93 2.62 -18.45
CA VAL A 135 -6.29 3.87 -17.75
C VAL A 135 -5.92 5.09 -18.58
N ALA A 136 -4.72 5.09 -19.18
CA ALA A 136 -4.25 6.14 -20.08
C ALA A 136 -5.12 6.32 -21.33
N HIS A 137 -5.90 5.30 -21.68
CA HIS A 137 -6.81 5.27 -22.82
C HIS A 137 -8.29 5.49 -22.43
N GLY A 138 -8.56 5.87 -21.19
CA GLY A 138 -9.90 6.20 -20.70
C GLY A 138 -10.73 4.99 -20.25
N TYR A 139 -10.12 3.81 -20.11
CA TYR A 139 -10.75 2.63 -19.54
C TYR A 139 -10.31 2.45 -18.09
N PRO A 140 -11.16 2.75 -17.10
CA PRO A 140 -10.80 2.55 -15.70
C PRO A 140 -10.51 1.08 -15.41
N VAL A 141 -9.53 0.82 -14.56
CA VAL A 141 -9.19 -0.52 -14.09
C VAL A 141 -9.72 -0.70 -12.68
N VAL A 142 -10.40 -1.82 -12.45
CA VAL A 142 -10.79 -2.29 -11.12
C VAL A 142 -9.93 -3.49 -10.81
N VAL A 143 -9.10 -3.39 -9.77
CA VAL A 143 -8.48 -4.57 -9.18
C VAL A 143 -9.54 -5.19 -8.28
N GLY A 144 -10.31 -6.12 -8.83
CA GLY A 144 -11.52 -6.67 -8.23
C GLY A 144 -11.27 -7.45 -6.94
N GLU A 145 -10.05 -7.97 -6.79
CA GLU A 145 -9.60 -8.66 -5.60
C GLU A 145 -8.10 -8.42 -5.38
N TYR A 146 -7.75 -8.07 -4.14
CA TYR A 146 -6.38 -8.16 -3.63
C TYR A 146 -6.42 -8.38 -2.11
N GLY A 147 -5.32 -8.87 -1.54
CA GLY A 147 -5.18 -8.96 -0.09
C GLY A 147 -4.13 -9.96 0.33
N SER A 148 -3.99 -10.14 1.64
CA SER A 148 -3.09 -11.15 2.21
C SER A 148 -3.74 -11.85 3.39
N ILE A 149 -3.59 -13.18 3.45
CA ILE A 149 -4.10 -14.00 4.54
C ILE A 149 -3.33 -13.80 5.85
N ASP A 150 -4.00 -14.03 6.98
CA ASP A 150 -3.38 -13.98 8.31
C ASP A 150 -2.45 -15.18 8.56
N LYS A 151 -1.18 -14.93 8.84
CA LYS A 151 -0.20 -15.96 9.24
C LYS A 151 0.39 -15.69 10.62
N SER A 152 -0.30 -14.89 11.45
CA SER A 152 0.18 -14.45 12.77
C SER A 152 0.39 -15.59 13.77
N SER A 153 -0.22 -16.75 13.54
CA SER A 153 0.01 -17.98 14.32
C SER A 153 1.38 -18.61 14.07
N HIS A 154 2.01 -18.33 12.92
CA HIS A 154 3.36 -18.80 12.56
C HIS A 154 4.42 -17.75 12.85
N ASP A 155 4.12 -16.49 12.52
CA ASP A 155 4.96 -15.33 12.80
C ASP A 155 4.10 -14.19 13.35
N SER A 156 4.23 -13.90 14.65
CA SER A 156 3.46 -12.82 15.30
C SER A 156 3.66 -11.43 14.66
N THR A 157 4.73 -11.23 13.88
CA THR A 157 5.01 -9.98 13.15
C THR A 157 4.34 -9.91 11.77
N ASN A 158 3.77 -11.02 11.26
CA ASN A 158 3.06 -11.08 9.98
C ASN A 158 1.99 -10.00 9.83
N SER A 159 1.29 -9.66 10.91
CA SER A 159 0.27 -8.60 10.92
C SER A 159 0.79 -7.26 10.39
N GLN A 160 2.05 -6.89 10.68
CA GLN A 160 2.65 -5.66 10.17
C GLN A 160 2.95 -5.74 8.67
N TYR A 161 3.43 -6.88 8.18
CA TYR A 161 3.70 -7.05 6.75
C TYR A 161 2.42 -7.05 5.90
N ARG A 162 1.29 -7.55 6.45
CA ARG A 162 -0.02 -7.43 5.81
C ARG A 162 -0.50 -5.97 5.72
N VAL A 163 -0.24 -5.18 6.76
CA VAL A 163 -0.51 -3.73 6.78
C VAL A 163 0.34 -3.01 5.73
N ASP A 164 1.64 -3.33 5.66
CA ASP A 164 2.55 -2.74 4.68
C ASP A 164 2.15 -3.12 3.24
N TYR A 165 1.80 -4.38 2.98
CA TYR A 165 1.28 -4.86 1.70
C TYR A 165 0.01 -4.11 1.27
N ALA A 166 -0.98 -4.02 2.16
CA ALA A 166 -2.26 -3.37 1.85
C ALA A 166 -2.10 -1.86 1.62
N HIS A 167 -1.22 -1.20 2.39
CA HIS A 167 -0.88 0.20 2.17
C HIS A 167 -0.24 0.41 0.80
N THR A 168 0.84 -0.34 0.51
CA THR A 168 1.59 -0.20 -0.74
C THR A 168 0.67 -0.45 -1.92
N PHE A 169 -0.12 -1.52 -1.92
CA PHE A 169 -1.04 -1.81 -3.01
C PHE A 169 -2.05 -0.69 -3.23
N ALA A 170 -2.68 -0.19 -2.16
CA ALA A 170 -3.66 0.89 -2.27
C ALA A 170 -3.04 2.21 -2.78
N ALA A 171 -1.83 2.55 -2.31
CA ALA A 171 -1.10 3.74 -2.75
C ALA A 171 -0.70 3.64 -4.23
N THR A 172 -0.12 2.51 -4.63
CA THR A 172 0.29 2.26 -6.02
C THR A 172 -0.91 2.19 -6.95
N ALA A 173 -2.02 1.56 -6.54
CA ALA A 173 -3.24 1.52 -7.35
C ALA A 173 -3.79 2.93 -7.61
N LYS A 174 -3.80 3.79 -6.59
CA LYS A 174 -4.17 5.21 -6.74
C LYS A 174 -3.23 5.95 -7.70
N GLU A 175 -1.92 5.75 -7.57
CA GLU A 175 -0.92 6.38 -8.43
C GLU A 175 -1.17 6.06 -9.91
N TYR A 176 -1.49 4.81 -10.21
CA TYR A 176 -1.77 4.34 -11.57
C TYR A 176 -3.24 4.44 -12.00
N GLY A 177 -4.11 5.00 -11.16
CA GLY A 177 -5.52 5.25 -11.48
C GLY A 177 -6.41 4.01 -11.52
N ALA A 178 -6.00 2.93 -10.83
CA ALA A 178 -6.82 1.74 -10.61
C ALA A 178 -7.62 1.84 -9.30
N ALA A 179 -8.79 1.20 -9.26
CA ALA A 179 -9.62 1.07 -8.06
C ALA A 179 -9.34 -0.27 -7.35
N PRO A 180 -8.71 -0.29 -6.16
CA PRO A 180 -8.39 -1.52 -5.45
C PRO A 180 -9.56 -1.99 -4.56
N ILE A 181 -9.95 -3.26 -4.68
CA ILE A 181 -11.01 -3.89 -3.88
C ILE A 181 -10.42 -5.00 -3.02
N TYR A 182 -10.35 -4.77 -1.71
CA TYR A 182 -9.77 -5.74 -0.79
C TYR A 182 -10.70 -6.95 -0.65
N TRP A 183 -10.15 -8.15 -0.82
CA TRP A 183 -10.88 -9.38 -0.63
C TRP A 183 -11.10 -9.65 0.86
N ASP A 184 -12.34 -9.55 1.33
CA ASP A 184 -12.75 -9.89 2.69
C ASP A 184 -13.64 -11.13 2.63
N ASN A 185 -13.12 -12.28 3.04
CA ASN A 185 -13.86 -13.56 3.05
C ASN A 185 -14.73 -13.75 4.32
N GLY A 186 -14.82 -12.74 5.19
CA GLY A 186 -15.55 -12.80 6.46
C GLY A 186 -14.96 -13.73 7.52
N TYR A 187 -13.81 -14.36 7.27
CA TYR A 187 -13.13 -15.22 8.23
C TYR A 187 -11.92 -14.49 8.84
N ASN A 188 -11.91 -14.38 10.18
CA ASN A 188 -10.83 -13.75 10.94
C ASN A 188 -10.00 -14.83 11.66
N GLY A 189 -8.68 -14.63 11.74
CA GLY A 189 -7.75 -15.60 12.31
C GLY A 189 -6.93 -16.31 11.24
N GLN A 190 -6.24 -17.39 11.59
CA GLN A 190 -5.27 -18.08 10.72
C GLN A 190 -5.83 -18.35 9.32
N TYR A 191 -5.14 -17.83 8.31
CA TYR A 191 -5.43 -17.86 6.88
C TYR A 191 -6.68 -17.06 6.44
N GLY A 192 -7.25 -16.29 7.35
CA GLY A 192 -8.39 -15.41 7.07
C GLY A 192 -7.99 -14.12 6.39
N HIS A 193 -8.84 -13.66 5.47
CA HIS A 193 -8.76 -12.34 4.89
C HIS A 193 -9.65 -11.32 5.62
N GLY A 194 -10.58 -11.75 6.46
CA GLY A 194 -11.60 -10.89 7.04
C GLY A 194 -11.03 -9.68 7.78
N LEU A 195 -11.51 -8.49 7.40
CA LEU A 195 -11.29 -7.21 8.05
C LEU A 195 -12.45 -6.82 8.97
N PHE A 196 -13.63 -7.39 8.72
CA PHE A 196 -14.84 -7.16 9.51
C PHE A 196 -15.44 -8.47 10.00
N ASP A 197 -15.87 -8.51 11.25
CA ASP A 197 -16.79 -9.53 11.72
C ASP A 197 -18.18 -9.22 11.14
N ARG A 198 -18.66 -10.09 10.25
CA ARG A 198 -19.93 -9.89 9.53
C ARG A 198 -21.17 -10.01 10.43
N ASN A 199 -21.04 -10.56 11.64
CA ASN A 199 -22.15 -10.69 12.60
C ASN A 199 -22.21 -9.50 13.56
N SER A 200 -21.06 -9.08 14.09
CA SER A 200 -20.97 -8.01 15.09
C SER A 200 -20.75 -6.62 14.48
N TYR A 201 -20.43 -6.55 13.20
CA TYR A 201 -20.02 -5.34 12.48
C TYR A 201 -18.74 -4.69 13.02
N ALA A 202 -17.99 -5.42 13.85
CA ALA A 202 -16.72 -4.95 14.38
C ALA A 202 -15.63 -4.97 13.29
N VAL A 203 -14.79 -3.94 13.26
CA VAL A 203 -13.54 -3.95 12.51
C VAL A 203 -12.53 -4.80 13.29
N THR A 204 -12.10 -5.92 12.72
CA THR A 204 -11.18 -6.87 13.37
C THR A 204 -9.72 -6.64 13.00
N GLN A 205 -9.47 -5.97 11.87
CA GLN A 205 -8.12 -5.62 11.38
C GLN A 205 -8.00 -4.12 11.13
N PRO A 206 -8.14 -3.25 12.16
CA PRO A 206 -8.14 -1.80 11.99
C PRO A 206 -6.86 -1.27 11.33
N GLY A 207 -5.71 -1.89 11.60
CA GLY A 207 -4.43 -1.48 10.98
C GLY A 207 -4.42 -1.64 9.45
N ILE A 208 -5.07 -2.69 8.91
CA ILE A 208 -5.16 -2.89 7.46
C ILE A 208 -6.13 -1.87 6.85
N VAL A 209 -7.28 -1.63 7.50
CA VAL A 209 -8.23 -0.61 7.05
C VAL A 209 -7.58 0.77 7.02
N ASP A 210 -6.87 1.15 8.09
CA ASP A 210 -6.15 2.44 8.17
C ASP A 210 -5.06 2.55 7.10
N ALA A 211 -4.34 1.46 6.82
CA ALA A 211 -3.33 1.40 5.75
C ALA A 211 -3.94 1.63 4.37
N ILE A 212 -5.06 0.98 4.04
CA ILE A 212 -5.76 1.17 2.77
C ILE A 212 -6.22 2.63 2.63
N MET A 213 -6.88 3.15 3.67
CA MET A 213 -7.36 4.53 3.68
C MET A 213 -6.20 5.53 3.50
N SER A 214 -5.10 5.31 4.23
CA SER A 214 -3.87 6.09 4.13
C SER A 214 -3.27 6.06 2.71
N GLY A 215 -3.13 4.89 2.10
CA GLY A 215 -2.62 4.75 0.73
C GLY A 215 -3.50 5.49 -0.29
N LEU A 216 -4.81 5.50 -0.08
CA LEU A 216 -5.75 6.28 -0.90
C LEU A 216 -5.75 7.79 -0.57
N GLY A 217 -5.03 8.24 0.45
CA GLY A 217 -5.00 9.63 0.92
C GLY A 217 -6.28 10.08 1.63
N SER A 218 -7.05 9.14 2.18
CA SER A 218 -8.28 9.38 2.94
C SER A 218 -8.09 8.94 4.41
N GLY A 219 -8.67 9.65 5.38
CA GLY A 219 -8.48 9.33 6.81
C GLY A 219 -7.14 9.77 7.43
N GLN A 220 -6.28 10.45 6.67
CA GLN A 220 -5.12 11.16 7.20
C GLN A 220 -5.49 12.64 7.40
N PRO A 221 -4.98 13.33 8.44
CA PRO A 221 -4.86 14.78 8.36
C PRO A 221 -4.09 15.10 7.08
N SER A 222 -4.54 16.07 6.30
CA SER A 222 -3.91 16.53 5.04
C SER A 222 -2.45 17.01 5.16
N ASP A 223 -1.81 16.78 6.32
CA ASP A 223 -0.59 17.40 6.79
C ASP A 223 0.47 16.36 7.21
N SER A 224 0.27 15.06 6.93
CA SER A 224 1.34 14.06 7.10
C SER A 224 2.38 14.18 5.98
N THR A 225 3.65 14.21 6.37
CA THR A 225 4.79 14.42 5.45
C THR A 225 5.86 13.39 5.69
N ALA A 226 6.61 13.04 4.64
CA ALA A 226 7.85 12.30 4.80
C ALA A 226 8.93 13.22 5.37
N ILE A 227 9.71 12.72 6.33
CA ILE A 227 10.87 13.43 6.88
C ILE A 227 12.12 12.82 6.26
N VAL A 228 12.74 13.51 5.31
CA VAL A 228 13.82 12.96 4.46
C VAL A 228 15.17 13.50 4.89
N GLY A 229 16.12 12.60 5.17
CA GLY A 229 17.49 12.95 5.54
C GLY A 229 18.26 13.53 4.34
N ALA A 230 18.89 14.69 4.52
CA ALA A 230 19.59 15.37 3.42
C ALA A 230 20.81 14.60 2.91
N ALA A 231 21.55 13.93 3.81
CA ALA A 231 22.74 13.16 3.43
C ALA A 231 22.42 11.85 2.69
N SER A 232 21.29 11.22 3.01
CA SER A 232 20.94 9.88 2.53
C SER A 232 19.87 9.87 1.43
N ASN A 233 19.09 10.95 1.31
CA ASN A 233 17.84 11.00 0.57
C ASN A 233 16.83 9.89 0.98
N ARG A 234 16.99 9.38 2.20
CA ARG A 234 16.14 8.33 2.80
C ARG A 234 15.20 8.92 3.83
N CYS A 235 14.08 8.25 4.04
CA CYS A 235 13.04 8.67 4.97
C CYS A 235 13.40 8.25 6.39
N LEU A 236 13.02 9.10 7.35
CA LEU A 236 12.82 8.71 8.73
C LEU A 236 11.74 7.64 8.73
N ASP A 237 12.05 6.48 9.30
CA ASP A 237 11.21 5.30 9.25
C ASP A 237 11.10 4.69 10.65
N VAL A 238 9.90 4.24 11.02
CA VAL A 238 9.70 3.41 12.21
C VAL A 238 9.07 2.08 11.77
N PRO A 239 9.85 0.99 11.68
CA PRO A 239 9.41 -0.26 11.04
C PRO A 239 8.24 -0.95 11.75
N ASN A 240 8.06 -0.71 13.06
CA ASN A 240 6.95 -1.19 13.88
C ASN A 240 6.30 -0.01 14.61
N SER A 241 5.84 0.98 13.84
CA SER A 241 5.42 2.31 14.32
C SER A 241 4.27 2.31 15.33
N SER A 242 3.42 1.28 15.30
CA SER A 242 2.32 1.07 16.24
C SER A 242 2.74 0.54 17.62
N THR A 243 4.01 0.15 17.78
CA THR A 243 4.55 -0.46 19.01
C THR A 243 5.37 0.54 19.83
N ASN A 244 5.22 0.52 21.16
CA ASN A 244 6.04 1.33 22.06
C ASN A 244 7.48 0.83 22.09
N GLY A 245 8.44 1.75 21.98
CA GLY A 245 9.86 1.47 22.03
C GLY A 245 10.49 1.13 20.67
N SER A 246 9.73 1.07 19.59
CA SER A 246 10.28 0.86 18.25
C SER A 246 11.18 2.04 17.88
N GLN A 247 12.46 1.74 17.60
CA GLN A 247 13.44 2.77 17.29
C GLN A 247 13.33 3.22 15.83
N ALA A 248 13.41 4.53 15.61
CA ALA A 248 13.44 5.10 14.28
C ALA A 248 14.79 4.81 13.57
N GLN A 249 14.74 4.68 12.26
CA GLN A 249 15.87 4.40 11.39
C GLN A 249 15.79 5.20 10.08
N LEU A 250 16.85 5.18 9.28
CA LEU A 250 16.78 5.54 7.88
C LEU A 250 16.28 4.33 7.06
N TRP A 251 15.35 4.59 6.15
CA TRP A 251 14.92 3.62 5.15
C TRP A 251 14.60 4.29 3.82
N ASP A 252 14.70 3.54 2.72
CA ASP A 252 14.28 4.04 1.41
C ASP A 252 12.83 4.52 1.46
N CYS A 253 12.57 5.66 0.84
CA CYS A 253 11.26 6.28 0.88
C CYS A 253 10.27 5.48 0.05
N SER A 254 9.29 4.84 0.70
CA SER A 254 8.24 4.04 0.07
C SER A 254 6.83 4.48 0.46
N GLN A 255 6.72 5.62 1.18
CA GLN A 255 5.47 6.15 1.72
C GLN A 255 4.72 5.20 2.65
N ARG A 256 5.35 4.10 3.11
CA ARG A 256 4.76 3.19 4.09
C ARG A 256 4.35 3.93 5.37
N SER A 257 3.38 3.38 6.08
CA SER A 257 2.79 4.00 7.29
C SER A 257 3.84 4.43 8.34
N GLY A 258 4.95 3.69 8.47
CA GLY A 258 6.06 4.02 9.37
C GLY A 258 6.93 5.23 8.96
N GLN A 259 6.73 5.79 7.77
CA GLN A 259 7.47 6.95 7.22
C GLN A 259 6.62 8.22 7.14
N LEU A 260 5.33 8.12 7.43
CA LEU A 260 4.38 9.22 7.33
C LEU A 260 4.19 9.87 8.70
N PHE A 261 4.73 11.08 8.87
CA PHE A 261 4.67 11.80 10.14
C PHE A 261 3.66 12.94 10.06
N ALA A 262 2.63 12.90 10.90
CA ALA A 262 1.72 14.03 11.10
C ALA A 262 2.26 14.96 12.19
N ARG A 263 2.50 16.23 11.83
CA ARG A 263 2.99 17.23 12.79
C ARG A 263 1.82 17.94 13.47
N THR A 264 1.79 17.95 14.80
CA THR A 264 0.76 18.70 15.55
C THR A 264 1.16 20.15 15.79
N SER A 265 0.18 21.02 16.09
CA SER A 265 0.42 22.40 16.52
C SER A 265 1.21 22.50 17.83
N ALA A 266 1.17 21.45 18.67
CA ALA A 266 1.99 21.31 19.87
C ALA A 266 3.44 20.89 19.57
N GLY A 267 3.76 20.55 18.32
CA GLY A 267 5.09 20.13 17.88
C GLY A 267 5.35 18.64 17.99
N GLU A 268 4.33 17.80 18.22
CA GLU A 268 4.53 16.34 18.18
C GLU A 268 4.70 15.87 16.72
N LEU A 269 5.48 14.81 16.53
CA LEU A 269 5.59 14.09 15.26
C LEU A 269 4.92 12.72 15.44
N LYS A 270 3.73 12.55 14.88
CA LYS A 270 2.89 11.35 15.05
C LYS A 270 3.07 10.38 13.90
N VAL A 271 3.25 9.09 14.22
CA VAL A 271 3.44 8.00 13.26
C VAL A 271 2.85 6.72 13.83
N GLY A 272 2.12 5.93 13.04
CA GLY A 272 1.51 4.67 13.49
C GLY A 272 0.58 4.79 14.71
N GLY A 273 -0.09 5.94 14.89
CA GLY A 273 -0.91 6.23 16.08
C GLY A 273 -0.12 6.55 17.35
N LYS A 274 1.21 6.63 17.27
CA LYS A 274 2.15 6.94 18.36
C LYS A 274 2.86 8.28 18.11
N CYS A 275 3.69 8.71 19.05
CA CYS A 275 4.51 9.92 18.95
C CYS A 275 6.01 9.55 18.93
N LEU A 276 6.80 10.24 18.10
CA LEU A 276 8.25 10.18 18.16
C LEU A 276 8.73 10.76 19.50
N ASP A 277 9.57 10.01 20.21
CA ASP A 277 9.88 10.18 21.62
C ASP A 277 11.40 10.10 21.85
N ALA A 278 11.92 11.03 22.64
CA ALA A 278 13.25 10.91 23.23
C ALA A 278 13.22 9.89 24.38
N SER A 279 13.65 8.67 24.07
CA SER A 279 13.46 7.49 24.92
C SER A 279 13.83 7.74 26.38
N GLY A 280 12.88 7.45 27.28
CA GLY A 280 13.09 7.54 28.73
C GLY A 280 13.38 8.96 29.24
N TRP A 281 12.99 9.99 28.49
CA TRP A 281 13.35 11.39 28.78
C TRP A 281 14.87 11.62 28.80
N GLY A 282 15.62 10.83 28.01
CA GLY A 282 17.08 10.92 27.97
C GLY A 282 17.57 12.30 27.53
N THR A 283 18.65 12.76 28.16
CA THR A 283 19.25 14.08 27.92
C THR A 283 20.69 14.01 27.41
N THR A 284 21.20 12.80 27.12
CA THR A 284 22.58 12.57 26.69
C THR A 284 22.65 12.21 25.21
N ASN A 285 23.80 12.51 24.59
CA ASN A 285 24.13 12.05 23.24
C ASN A 285 23.97 10.53 23.16
N GLY A 286 23.30 10.06 22.10
CA GLY A 286 22.98 8.65 21.91
C GLY A 286 21.63 8.22 22.50
N THR A 287 20.87 9.14 23.11
CA THR A 287 19.46 8.86 23.46
C THR A 287 18.71 8.42 22.21
N LYS A 288 17.96 7.33 22.27
CA LYS A 288 17.25 6.78 21.11
C LYS A 288 16.01 7.61 20.77
N ALA A 289 15.75 7.82 19.49
CA ALA A 289 14.45 8.29 19.01
C ALA A 289 13.55 7.07 18.79
N VAL A 290 12.48 6.93 19.56
CA VAL A 290 11.57 5.77 19.52
C VAL A 290 10.12 6.22 19.36
N THR A 291 9.20 5.31 19.08
CA THR A 291 7.76 5.58 19.23
C THR A 291 7.30 5.31 20.65
N TRP A 292 6.38 6.12 21.17
CA TRP A 292 5.70 5.86 22.43
C TRP A 292 4.26 6.40 22.39
N ASP A 293 3.42 5.97 23.33
CA ASP A 293 2.09 6.54 23.51
C ASP A 293 2.17 8.06 23.67
N CYS A 294 1.35 8.77 22.88
CA CYS A 294 1.32 10.22 22.92
C CYS A 294 0.82 10.72 24.28
N SER A 295 1.68 11.45 24.96
CA SER A 295 1.44 12.00 26.30
C SER A 295 1.37 13.53 26.33
N GLY A 296 1.75 14.19 25.23
CA GLY A 296 1.97 15.65 25.19
C GLY A 296 3.25 16.11 25.90
N GLY A 297 4.10 15.17 26.36
CA GLY A 297 5.35 15.44 27.06
C GLY A 297 6.35 16.26 26.23
N ALA A 298 7.22 17.02 26.89
CA ALA A 298 8.26 17.79 26.18
C ALA A 298 9.26 16.88 25.43
N ASN A 299 9.45 15.64 25.89
CA ASN A 299 10.30 14.63 25.25
C ASN A 299 9.71 14.11 23.92
N GLN A 300 8.42 14.35 23.66
CA GLN A 300 7.71 13.98 22.42
C GLN A 300 7.45 15.19 21.50
N ARG A 301 7.90 16.38 21.89
CA ARG A 301 7.74 17.60 21.11
C ARG A 301 9.05 17.95 20.43
N TRP A 302 8.93 18.39 19.18
CA TRP A 302 10.03 18.61 18.26
C TRP A 302 9.87 19.97 17.56
N THR A 303 10.96 20.72 17.52
CA THR A 303 11.06 21.97 16.77
C THR A 303 11.75 21.68 15.44
N VAL A 304 11.00 21.82 14.34
CA VAL A 304 11.53 21.79 12.98
C VAL A 304 12.05 23.18 12.64
N ASN A 305 13.37 23.30 12.48
CA ASN A 305 14.05 24.57 12.28
C ASN A 305 14.22 24.88 10.78
N SER A 306 14.31 26.16 10.43
CA SER A 306 14.51 26.62 9.03
C SER A 306 15.82 26.17 8.40
N ASN A 307 16.81 25.80 9.23
CA ASN A 307 18.08 25.24 8.77
C ASN A 307 18.01 23.73 8.53
N GLY A 308 16.82 23.11 8.56
CA GLY A 308 16.61 21.68 8.34
C GLY A 308 16.91 20.79 9.55
N SER A 309 17.34 21.33 10.70
CA SER A 309 17.46 20.50 11.92
C SER A 309 16.11 20.28 12.58
N ILE A 310 15.91 19.10 13.18
CA ILE A 310 14.77 18.80 14.04
C ILE A 310 15.30 18.62 15.47
N THR A 311 14.84 19.44 16.41
CA THR A 311 15.36 19.48 17.79
C THR A 311 14.31 19.06 18.79
N ASN A 312 14.67 18.28 19.79
CA ASN A 312 13.75 17.87 20.83
C ASN A 312 13.53 19.02 21.83
N VAL A 313 12.28 19.30 22.20
CA VAL A 313 11.91 20.43 23.08
C VAL A 313 12.37 20.21 24.52
N HIS A 314 12.50 18.96 24.99
CA HIS A 314 12.93 18.69 26.36
C HIS A 314 14.42 18.96 26.60
N ASN A 315 15.27 18.52 25.67
CA ASN A 315 16.73 18.50 25.88
C ASN A 315 17.53 19.32 24.87
N GLY A 316 16.91 19.85 23.81
CA GLY A 316 17.56 20.68 22.79
C GLY A 316 18.49 19.92 21.82
N LEU A 317 18.56 18.59 21.91
CA LEU A 317 19.36 17.76 21.02
C LEU A 317 18.71 17.61 19.65
N CYS A 318 19.53 17.42 18.62
CA CYS A 318 19.11 17.24 17.24
C CYS A 318 18.80 15.76 16.95
N LEU A 319 17.78 15.52 16.13
CA LEU A 319 17.52 14.24 15.48
C LEU A 319 18.67 13.94 14.51
N ASP A 320 19.37 12.83 14.72
CA ASP A 320 20.66 12.53 14.12
C ASP A 320 20.68 11.09 13.56
N ALA A 321 21.03 10.94 12.29
CA ALA A 321 21.36 9.64 11.73
C ALA A 321 22.75 9.20 12.22
N ASN A 322 22.75 8.18 13.08
CA ASN A 322 23.91 7.82 13.91
C ASN A 322 25.17 7.59 13.08
N GLY A 323 26.29 8.18 13.53
CA GLY A 323 27.59 8.04 12.88
C GLY A 323 27.65 8.59 11.46
N ALA A 324 26.72 9.48 11.08
CA ALA A 324 26.52 9.95 9.71
C ALA A 324 26.27 8.81 8.69
N GLY A 325 25.69 7.70 9.15
CA GLY A 325 25.29 6.60 8.28
C GLY A 325 24.24 7.04 7.26
N THR A 326 24.31 6.48 6.05
CA THR A 326 23.38 6.76 4.95
C THR A 326 22.65 5.52 4.45
N ALA A 327 22.98 4.33 4.95
CA ALA A 327 22.36 3.08 4.54
C ALA A 327 21.02 2.84 5.27
N ASN A 328 20.16 2.01 4.66
CA ASN A 328 18.97 1.47 5.31
C ASN A 328 19.35 0.81 6.65
N GLY A 329 18.52 1.00 7.67
CA GLY A 329 18.76 0.50 9.02
C GLY A 329 19.67 1.37 9.89
N THR A 330 20.22 2.48 9.36
CA THR A 330 20.97 3.45 10.18
C THR A 330 20.05 3.99 11.27
N GLN A 331 20.40 3.72 12.53
CA GLN A 331 19.56 4.07 13.67
C GLN A 331 19.53 5.59 13.90
N ILE A 332 18.34 6.11 14.25
CA ILE A 332 18.17 7.50 14.62
C ILE A 332 18.30 7.67 16.13
N ILE A 333 19.08 8.67 16.49
CA ILE A 333 19.39 9.05 17.87
C ILE A 333 19.24 10.55 18.05
N LEU A 334 19.37 10.99 19.29
CA LEU A 334 19.52 12.39 19.66
C LEU A 334 21.00 12.67 19.91
N TRP A 335 21.49 13.74 19.32
CA TRP A 335 22.87 14.16 19.47
C TRP A 335 23.00 15.68 19.56
N THR A 336 24.10 16.14 20.14
CA THR A 336 24.42 17.57 20.18
C THR A 336 24.38 18.13 18.76
N CYS A 337 23.65 19.21 18.55
CA CYS A 337 23.55 19.85 17.25
C CYS A 337 24.94 20.35 16.80
N HIS A 338 25.48 19.76 15.74
CA HIS A 338 26.79 20.11 15.16
C HIS A 338 26.67 20.62 13.72
N GLY A 339 25.49 20.48 13.12
CA GLY A 339 25.15 21.10 11.84
C GLY A 339 25.54 20.30 10.61
N GLY A 340 26.09 19.10 10.77
CA GLY A 340 26.37 18.16 9.68
C GLY A 340 25.09 17.64 9.00
N ASP A 341 25.24 17.12 7.78
CA ASP A 341 24.12 16.74 6.90
C ASP A 341 23.28 15.58 7.44
N ASN A 342 23.85 14.75 8.33
CA ASN A 342 23.13 13.68 9.03
C ASN A 342 22.17 14.20 10.13
N GLN A 343 22.15 15.52 10.39
CA GLN A 343 21.18 16.21 11.25
C GLN A 343 20.24 17.12 10.44
N ARG A 344 20.24 17.00 9.11
CA ARG A 344 19.43 17.82 8.20
C ARG A 344 18.31 16.99 7.62
N TRP A 345 17.11 17.53 7.68
CA TRP A 345 15.86 16.89 7.32
C TRP A 345 14.98 17.85 6.52
N THR A 346 14.31 17.32 5.51
CA THR A 346 13.31 18.02 4.71
C THR A 346 11.96 17.35 4.94
N LEU A 347 10.94 18.14 5.25
CA LEU A 347 9.55 17.67 5.28
C LEU A 347 8.99 17.85 3.86
N ARG A 348 8.56 16.76 3.21
CA ARG A 348 7.98 16.82 1.86
C ARG A 348 6.89 15.79 1.64
#